data_AF-A0A7S8E505-F1
#
_entry.id   AF-A0A7S8E505-F1
#
_cell.length_a   1.000
_cell.length_b   1.000
_cell.length_c   1.000
_cell.angle_alpha   90.00
_cell.angle_beta   90.00
_cell.angle_gamma   90.00
#
_symmetry.space_group_name_H-M   'P 1'
#
loop_
_entity.id
_entity.type
_entity.pdbx_description
1 polymer ?
#
loop_
_entity_poly.entity_id
_entity_poly.type
_entity_poly.pdbx_seq_one_letter_code
_entity_poly.pdbx_strand_id
1 'polypeptide(L)'
;DSLFGYYGLILAMAAIVCLGSVVWAHHMFMVGLDVHTAVFFSSVTMVIGIPTGIKVFSWLIMLGGGSSVRIWDPVVWWIIGFIVLFTIGGVTGIMLSASLLHTF
;
A
#
# COMPACT_ATOMS: atom_id res chain seq x y z
N ASP A 1 -1.88 -11.36 -23.57
CA ASP A 1 -0.60 -11.07 -22.89
C ASP A 1 -0.79 -10.12 -21.70
N SER A 2 -0.97 -10.66 -20.50
CA SER A 2 -1.07 -9.90 -19.24
C SER A 2 0.29 -9.80 -18.51
N LEU A 3 1.40 -9.95 -19.24
CA LEU A 3 2.76 -10.00 -18.70
C LEU A 3 3.07 -8.77 -17.82
N PHE A 4 2.63 -7.57 -18.22
CA PHE A 4 2.87 -6.35 -17.46
C PHE A 4 2.13 -6.34 -16.10
N GLY A 5 0.88 -6.85 -16.07
CA GLY A 5 0.10 -6.93 -14.83
C GLY A 5 0.58 -8.04 -13.89
N TYR A 6 0.95 -9.20 -14.43
CA TYR A 6 1.36 -10.37 -13.63
C TYR A 6 2.72 -10.18 -12.96
N TYR A 7 3.75 -9.78 -13.73
CA TYR A 7 5.07 -9.52 -13.16
C TYR A 7 5.05 -8.29 -12.23
N GLY A 8 4.27 -7.26 -12.55
CA GLY A 8 4.06 -6.11 -11.67
C GLY A 8 3.43 -6.50 -10.33
N LEU A 9 2.44 -7.40 -10.32
CA LEU A 9 1.82 -7.90 -9.10
C LEU A 9 2.79 -8.72 -8.25
N ILE A 10 3.59 -9.60 -8.87
CA ILE A 10 4.59 -10.42 -8.16
C ILE A 10 5.65 -9.53 -7.51
N LEU A 11 6.20 -8.58 -8.27
CA LEU A 11 7.21 -7.64 -7.76
C LEU A 11 6.63 -6.76 -6.64
N ALA A 12 5.37 -6.34 -6.75
CA ALA A 12 4.69 -5.60 -5.68
C ALA A 12 4.55 -6.44 -4.41
N MET A 13 4.16 -7.71 -4.50
CA MET A 13 4.04 -8.59 -3.33
C MET A 13 5.41 -8.87 -2.69
N ALA A 14 6.44 -9.13 -3.50
CA ALA A 14 7.79 -9.33 -3.00
C ALA A 14 8.35 -8.08 -2.32
N ALA A 15 8.14 -6.89 -2.92
CA ALA A 15 8.56 -5.62 -2.34
C ALA A 15 7.85 -5.33 -1.01
N ILE A 16 6.55 -5.60 -0.89
CA ILE A 16 5.81 -5.43 0.39
C ILE A 16 6.41 -6.32 1.49
N VAL A 17 6.74 -7.57 1.19
CA VAL A 17 7.33 -8.49 2.18
C VAL A 17 8.73 -8.01 2.60
N CYS A 18 9.59 -7.67 1.65
CA CYS A 18 10.95 -7.22 1.93
C CYS A 18 10.99 -5.88 2.67
N LEU A 19 10.16 -4.91 2.28
CA LEU A 19 10.09 -3.61 2.95
C LEU A 19 9.38 -3.73 4.31
N GLY A 20 8.37 -4.60 4.42
CA GLY A 20 7.61 -4.84 5.64
C GLY A 20 8.47 -5.33 6.81
N SER A 21 9.50 -6.14 6.56
CA SER A 21 10.41 -6.62 7.61
C SER A 21 11.32 -5.52 8.18
N VAL A 22 11.57 -4.46 7.41
CA VAL A 22 12.47 -3.35 7.79
C VAL A 22 11.73 -2.27 8.57
N VAL A 23 10.42 -2.08 8.37
CA VAL A 23 9.75 -0.88 8.90
C VAL A 23 9.28 -0.96 10.35
N TRP A 24 9.52 -2.04 11.10
CA TRP A 24 8.95 -2.24 12.45
C TRP A 24 9.08 -1.03 13.40
N ALA A 25 10.21 -0.30 13.30
CA ALA A 25 10.52 0.82 14.17
C ALA A 25 9.57 2.02 14.00
N HIS A 26 8.74 2.06 12.95
CA HIS A 26 7.72 3.11 12.82
C HIS A 26 6.62 3.04 13.90
N HIS A 27 6.46 1.91 14.58
CA HIS A 27 5.59 1.82 15.77
C HIS A 27 6.23 2.41 17.03
N MET A 28 7.53 2.71 16.97
CA MET A 28 8.37 3.09 18.11
C MET A 28 8.78 4.56 18.08
N PHE A 29 8.14 5.40 17.27
CA PHE A 29 8.58 6.81 17.12
C PHE A 29 8.53 7.64 18.41
N MET A 30 7.78 7.22 19.43
CA MET A 30 7.68 7.90 20.74
C MET A 30 8.69 7.40 21.80
N VAL A 31 9.52 6.39 21.54
CA VAL A 31 10.52 5.92 22.53
C VAL A 31 11.84 6.69 22.52
N GLY A 32 11.96 7.75 21.73
CA GLY A 32 13.15 8.61 21.68
C GLY A 32 14.25 8.14 20.72
N LEU A 33 13.86 7.71 19.51
CA LEU A 33 14.79 7.44 18.41
C LEU A 33 15.52 8.71 17.96
N ASP A 34 16.78 8.57 17.52
CA ASP A 34 17.53 9.66 16.88
C ASP A 34 16.83 10.14 15.60
N VAL A 35 16.92 11.44 15.30
CA VAL A 35 16.23 12.08 14.17
C VAL A 35 16.56 11.38 12.85
N HIS A 36 17.83 11.00 12.61
CA HIS A 36 18.22 10.34 11.37
C HIS A 36 17.58 8.95 11.24
N THR A 37 17.49 8.20 12.35
CA THR A 37 16.80 6.90 12.36
C THR A 37 15.30 7.03 12.17
N ALA A 38 14.66 8.01 12.81
CA ALA A 38 13.23 8.24 12.68
C ALA A 38 12.85 8.62 11.23
N VAL A 39 13.61 9.53 10.62
CA VAL A 39 13.45 9.94 9.21
C VAL A 39 13.66 8.76 8.26
N PHE A 40 14.67 7.92 8.52
CA PHE A 40 14.89 6.70 7.74
C PHE A 40 13.67 5.77 7.78
N PHE A 41 13.21 5.35 8.95
CA PHE A 41 12.07 4.42 9.05
C PHE A 41 10.75 5.03 8.55
N SER A 42 10.56 6.34 8.70
CA SER A 42 9.43 7.06 8.11
C SER A 42 9.48 7.03 6.58
N SER A 43 10.62 7.38 5.97
CA SER A 43 10.77 7.36 4.51
C SER A 43 10.58 5.96 3.91
N VAL A 44 11.12 4.91 4.54
CA VAL A 44 10.93 3.52 4.09
C VAL A 44 9.46 3.10 4.18
N THR A 45 8.73 3.53 5.22
CA THR A 45 7.29 3.25 5.36
C THR A 45 6.47 3.94 4.27
N MET A 46 6.85 5.15 3.87
CA MET A 46 6.23 5.85 2.74
C MET A 46 6.46 5.11 1.40
N VAL A 47 7.65 4.55 1.20
CA VAL A 47 8.00 3.80 -0.03
C VAL A 47 7.13 2.55 -0.23
N ILE A 48 6.62 1.93 0.85
CA ILE A 48 5.64 0.81 0.78
C ILE A 48 4.33 1.23 0.08
N GLY A 49 4.03 2.53 0.03
CA GLY A 49 2.89 3.08 -0.71
C GLY A 49 2.95 2.79 -2.23
N ILE A 50 4.15 2.65 -2.80
CA ILE A 50 4.34 2.42 -4.24
C ILE A 50 3.84 1.02 -4.67
N PRO A 51 4.36 -0.10 -4.10
CA PRO A 51 3.89 -1.43 -4.48
C PRO A 51 2.42 -1.68 -4.09
N THR A 52 1.94 -1.08 -2.99
CA THR A 52 0.51 -1.17 -2.62
C THR A 52 -0.38 -0.45 -3.63
N GLY A 53 0.02 0.72 -4.11
CA GLY A 53 -0.65 1.45 -5.19
C GLY A 53 -0.74 0.66 -6.49
N ILE A 54 0.37 0.05 -6.93
CA ILE A 54 0.42 -0.82 -8.13
C ILE A 54 -0.62 -1.94 -8.03
N LYS A 55 -0.76 -2.54 -6.84
CA LYS A 55 -1.74 -3.59 -6.55
C LYS A 55 -3.18 -3.10 -6.71
N VAL A 56 -3.50 -1.95 -6.12
CA VAL A 56 -4.83 -1.32 -6.17
C VAL A 56 -5.20 -0.96 -7.61
N PHE A 57 -4.30 -0.30 -8.35
CA PHE A 57 -4.53 0.03 -9.76
C PHE A 57 -4.73 -1.22 -10.62
N SER A 58 -3.95 -2.28 -10.37
CA SER A 58 -4.12 -3.56 -11.08
C SER A 58 -5.50 -4.17 -10.85
N TRP A 59 -6.02 -4.13 -9.63
CA TRP A 59 -7.38 -4.60 -9.32
C TRP A 59 -8.47 -3.75 -9.98
N LEU A 60 -8.31 -2.42 -10.01
CA LEU A 60 -9.26 -1.52 -10.68
C LEU A 60 -9.32 -1.79 -12.19
N ILE A 61 -8.16 -2.00 -12.83
CA ILE A 61 -8.09 -2.35 -14.25
C ILE A 61 -8.73 -3.71 -14.51
N MET A 62 -8.52 -4.70 -13.63
CA MET A 62 -9.18 -6.02 -13.74
C MET A 62 -10.71 -5.93 -13.61
N LEU A 63 -11.22 -5.08 -12.72
CA LEU A 63 -12.66 -4.90 -12.52
C LEU A 63 -13.32 -4.10 -13.65
N GLY A 64 -12.65 -3.07 -14.18
CA GLY A 64 -13.21 -2.19 -15.22
C GLY A 64 -12.94 -2.62 -16.67
N GLY A 65 -11.89 -3.38 -16.93
CA GLY A 65 -11.31 -3.56 -18.28
C GLY A 65 -11.77 -4.78 -19.08
N GLY A 66 -12.62 -5.67 -18.57
CA GLY A 66 -13.06 -6.83 -19.37
C GLY A 66 -13.53 -8.07 -18.62
N SER A 67 -13.56 -8.05 -17.30
CA SER A 67 -14.19 -9.13 -16.53
C SER A 67 -15.71 -9.04 -16.72
N SER A 68 -16.37 -10.12 -17.17
CA SER A 68 -17.83 -10.23 -17.12
C SER A 68 -18.25 -10.41 -15.65
N VAL A 69 -18.12 -9.33 -14.87
CA VAL A 69 -18.42 -9.32 -13.44
C VAL A 69 -19.93 -9.29 -13.27
N ARG A 70 -20.47 -10.29 -12.58
CA ARG A 70 -21.87 -10.27 -12.16
C ARG A 70 -22.02 -9.26 -11.03
N ILE A 71 -22.42 -8.04 -11.36
CA ILE A 71 -22.61 -6.92 -10.40
C ILE A 71 -23.63 -7.27 -9.29
N TRP A 72 -24.52 -8.22 -9.55
CA TRP A 72 -25.51 -8.72 -8.58
C TRP A 72 -24.94 -9.72 -7.58
N ASP A 73 -23.70 -10.17 -7.75
CA ASP A 73 -23.04 -11.06 -6.78
C ASP A 73 -22.59 -10.23 -5.55
N PRO A 74 -23.01 -10.60 -4.32
CA PRO A 74 -22.61 -9.88 -3.11
C PRO A 74 -21.09 -9.83 -2.91
N VAL A 75 -20.34 -10.78 -3.48
CA VAL A 75 -18.87 -10.80 -3.40
C VAL A 75 -18.25 -9.59 -4.09
N VAL A 76 -18.87 -9.09 -5.18
CA VAL A 76 -18.35 -7.93 -5.93
C VAL A 76 -18.45 -6.65 -5.09
N TRP A 77 -19.56 -6.47 -4.36
CA TRP A 77 -19.73 -5.34 -3.46
C TRP A 77 -18.73 -5.35 -2.31
N TRP A 78 -18.41 -6.53 -1.78
CA TRP A 78 -17.34 -6.70 -0.80
C TRP A 78 -15.97 -6.34 -1.34
N ILE A 79 -15.64 -6.76 -2.57
CA ILE A 79 -14.36 -6.42 -3.22
C ILE A 79 -14.24 -4.92 -3.44
N ILE A 80 -15.31 -4.26 -3.93
CA ILE A 80 -15.35 -2.81 -4.12
C ILE A 80 -15.17 -2.10 -2.77
N GLY A 81 -15.91 -2.52 -1.74
CA GLY A 81 -15.79 -1.97 -0.39
C GLY A 81 -14.40 -2.14 0.20
N PHE A 82 -13.78 -3.31 0.01
CA PHE A 82 -12.39 -3.58 0.40
C PHE A 82 -11.42 -2.61 -0.28
N ILE A 83 -11.51 -2.43 -1.61
CA ILE A 83 -10.61 -1.54 -2.35
C ILE A 83 -10.75 -0.10 -1.85
N VAL A 84 -11.96 0.39 -1.62
CA VAL A 84 -12.20 1.76 -1.12
C VAL A 84 -11.62 1.94 0.28
N LEU A 85 -11.96 1.06 1.22
CA LEU A 85 -11.48 1.15 2.60
C LEU A 85 -9.96 1.00 2.68
N PHE A 86 -9.40 0.07 1.91
CA PHE A 86 -7.96 -0.14 1.82
C PHE A 86 -7.24 1.09 1.26
N THR A 87 -7.82 1.75 0.26
CA THR A 87 -7.23 2.97 -0.34
C THR A 87 -7.26 4.14 0.64
N ILE A 88 -8.41 4.41 1.28
CA ILE A 88 -8.54 5.50 2.26
C ILE A 88 -7.60 5.26 3.45
N GLY A 89 -7.60 4.04 4.01
CA GLY A 89 -6.69 3.67 5.11
C GLY A 89 -5.21 3.70 4.72
N GLY A 90 -4.89 3.36 3.47
CA GLY A 90 -3.52 3.46 2.94
C GLY A 90 -3.03 4.91 2.86
N VAL A 91 -3.87 5.82 2.35
CA VAL A 91 -3.53 7.26 2.24
C VAL A 91 -3.32 7.87 3.62
N THR A 92 -4.18 7.60 4.60
CA THR A 92 -4.00 8.11 5.96
C THR A 92 -2.74 7.55 6.63
N GLY A 93 -2.40 6.28 6.38
CA GLY A 93 -1.13 5.69 6.83
C GLY A 93 0.11 6.38 6.24
N ILE A 94 0.09 6.73 4.95
CA ILE A 94 1.18 7.48 4.31
C ILE A 94 1.30 8.88 4.92
N MET A 95 0.19 9.58 5.15
CA MET A 95 0.19 10.89 5.79
C MET A 95 0.72 10.84 7.24
N LEU A 96 0.36 9.81 8.00
CA LEU A 96 0.88 9.59 9.35
C LEU A 96 2.39 9.35 9.34
N SER A 97 2.92 8.66 8.32
CA SER A 97 4.36 8.50 8.17
C SER A 97 5.04 9.82 7.81
N ALA A 98 4.44 10.59 6.89
CA ALA A 98 4.95 11.87 6.41
C ALA A 98 4.96 12.98 7.47
N SER A 99 4.00 12.99 8.41
CA SER A 99 3.92 14.04 9.44
C SER A 99 5.19 14.09 10.30
N LEU A 100 5.84 12.94 10.51
CA LEU A 100 7.13 12.84 11.21
C LEU A 100 8.31 13.36 10.42
N LEU A 101 8.25 13.36 9.08
CA LEU A 101 9.27 14.02 8.27
C LEU A 101 9.15 15.54 8.33
N HIS A 102 7.93 16.06 8.51
CA HIS A 102 7.64 17.49 8.51
C HIS A 102 7.68 18.13 9.90
N THR A 103 7.69 17.35 10.98
CA THR A 103 7.75 17.87 12.36
C THR A 103 9.17 18.13 12.86
N PHE A 104 10.19 17.80 12.07
CA PHE A 104 11.60 18.12 12.32
C PHE A 104 12.14 19.00 11.19
#